data_AF-A0AAD9B2Y6-F1
#
_entry.id   AF-A0AAD9B2Y6-F1
#
_cell.length_a   1.000
_cell.length_b   1.000
_cell.length_c   1.000
_cell.angle_alpha   90.00
_cell.angle_beta   90.00
_cell.angle_gamma   90.00
#
_symmetry.space_group_name_H-M   'P 1'
#
loop_
_entity.id
_entity.type
_entity.pdbx_description
1 polymer ?
#
loop_
_entity_poly.entity_id
_entity_poly.type
_entity_poly.pdbx_seq_one_letter_code
_entity_poly.pdbx_strand_id
1 'polypeptide(L)'
;MPKNWKDFLRCDENKTDLFAFMSRRIVHLPLAEGKELYATDGSGVLCSPAESYLACLAPCSQEEADTRLLLHVADAVQKGCKKVTIRTVDTDVVVLAVASFSKIAPDELWVAFGVGSSFRYIAVHEIVATMNPTKCLTLPVLRAFTGCDTVSAFAGRGKKTAWETWKSFPEVTGAFNELLCMPSERFQSRLTGAGQRKQLGGSHFGPLYLNHQNRAMN
;
A
#
# COMPACT_ATOMS: atom_id res chain seq x y z
N MET A 1 -2.06 14.32 -28.38
CA MET A 1 -2.69 13.87 -27.11
C MET A 1 -4.02 13.19 -27.41
N PRO A 2 -4.47 12.22 -26.59
CA PRO A 2 -5.76 11.56 -26.77
C PRO A 2 -6.91 12.57 -26.81
N LYS A 3 -7.88 12.37 -27.72
CA LYS A 3 -9.05 13.25 -27.85
C LYS A 3 -10.11 12.98 -26.76
N ASN A 4 -10.16 11.76 -26.24
CA ASN A 4 -11.08 11.34 -25.19
C ASN A 4 -10.30 10.58 -24.11
N TRP A 5 -9.97 11.27 -23.03
CA TRP A 5 -9.19 10.72 -21.91
C TRP A 5 -9.95 9.64 -21.13
N LYS A 6 -11.27 9.72 -21.04
CA LYS A 6 -12.06 8.76 -20.26
C LYS A 6 -11.99 7.36 -20.89
N ASP A 7 -12.18 7.27 -22.20
CA ASP A 7 -12.10 5.98 -22.89
C ASP A 7 -10.65 5.50 -23.03
N PHE A 8 -9.71 6.43 -23.25
CA PHE A 8 -8.28 6.10 -23.27
C PHE A 8 -7.85 5.43 -21.96
N LEU A 9 -8.22 6.00 -20.81
CA LEU A 9 -7.91 5.49 -19.47
C LEU A 9 -8.81 4.32 -19.03
N ARG A 10 -9.69 3.79 -19.87
CA ARG A 10 -10.41 2.52 -19.60
C ARG A 10 -9.67 1.29 -20.12
N CYS A 11 -8.75 1.47 -21.05
CA CYS A 11 -7.92 0.41 -21.61
C CYS A 11 -6.64 0.28 -20.78
N ASP A 12 -6.34 -0.92 -20.29
CA ASP A 12 -5.22 -1.17 -19.37
C ASP A 12 -3.87 -1.10 -20.09
N GLU A 13 -3.81 -1.46 -21.37
CA GLU A 13 -2.63 -1.28 -22.22
C GLU A 13 -2.28 0.20 -22.36
N ASN A 14 -3.28 1.06 -22.62
CA ASN A 14 -3.07 2.51 -22.72
C ASN A 14 -2.55 3.11 -21.41
N LYS A 15 -3.05 2.65 -20.25
CA LYS A 15 -2.53 3.07 -18.95
C LYS A 15 -1.07 2.64 -18.81
N THR A 16 -0.78 1.38 -19.11
CA THR A 16 0.56 0.80 -19.02
C THR A 16 1.56 1.60 -19.86
N ASP A 17 1.22 1.86 -21.12
CA ASP A 17 2.05 2.64 -22.04
C ASP A 17 2.20 4.09 -21.59
N LEU A 18 1.13 4.72 -21.10
CA LEU A 18 1.19 6.08 -20.56
C LEU A 18 2.10 6.16 -19.34
N PHE A 19 2.01 5.22 -18.40
CA PHE A 19 2.88 5.17 -17.23
C PHE A 19 4.33 4.96 -17.61
N ALA A 20 4.62 4.03 -18.53
CA ALA A 20 5.97 3.80 -19.03
C ALA A 20 6.54 5.01 -19.79
N PHE A 21 5.70 5.71 -20.54
CA PHE A 21 6.11 6.96 -21.18
C PHE A 21 6.44 8.04 -20.13
N MET A 22 5.58 8.22 -19.12
CA MET A 22 5.79 9.22 -18.08
C MET A 22 7.02 8.92 -17.21
N SER A 23 7.22 7.67 -16.78
CA SER A 23 8.37 7.25 -15.97
C SER A 23 9.69 7.55 -16.67
N ARG A 24 9.78 7.27 -17.97
CA ARG A 24 10.97 7.55 -18.79
C ARG A 24 11.19 9.05 -19.03
N ARG A 25 10.13 9.85 -19.10
CA ARG A 25 10.26 11.31 -19.30
C ARG A 25 10.61 12.04 -18.01
N ILE A 26 10.03 11.63 -16.88
CA ILE A 26 10.17 12.35 -15.61
C ILE A 26 11.60 12.27 -15.06
N VAL A 27 12.30 11.14 -15.27
CA VAL A 27 13.72 10.98 -14.87
C VAL A 27 14.69 11.86 -15.65
N HIS A 28 14.27 12.42 -16.78
CA HIS A 28 15.08 13.36 -17.57
C HIS A 28 14.76 14.83 -17.29
N LEU A 29 13.83 15.12 -16.36
CA LEU A 29 13.58 16.50 -15.96
C LEU A 29 14.77 17.04 -15.17
N PRO A 30 15.11 18.34 -15.34
CA PRO A 30 16.15 18.96 -14.56
C PRO A 30 15.77 18.95 -13.09
N LEU A 31 16.66 18.41 -12.26
CA LEU A 31 16.54 18.39 -10.81
C LEU A 31 17.42 19.48 -10.20
N ALA A 32 16.96 20.04 -9.08
CA ALA A 32 17.81 20.89 -8.27
C ALA A 32 19.01 20.07 -7.74
N GLU A 33 20.12 20.75 -7.49
CA GLU A 33 21.34 20.10 -6.97
C GLU A 33 21.06 19.32 -5.69
N GLY A 34 21.62 18.10 -5.62
CA GLY A 34 21.43 17.19 -4.48
C GLY A 34 20.03 16.57 -4.38
N LYS A 35 19.18 16.67 -5.40
CA LYS A 35 17.90 15.97 -5.48
C LYS A 35 18.00 14.72 -6.33
N GLU A 36 17.32 13.68 -5.87
CA GLU A 36 17.14 12.43 -6.60
C GLU A 36 15.66 12.25 -6.93
N LEU A 37 15.39 11.58 -8.05
CA LEU A 37 14.06 11.19 -8.47
C LEU A 37 14.04 9.70 -8.75
N TYR A 38 13.02 9.01 -8.24
CA TYR A 38 12.77 7.60 -8.46
C TYR A 38 11.37 7.44 -9.06
N ALA A 39 11.25 6.65 -10.12
CA ALA A 39 9.99 6.42 -10.82
C ALA A 39 9.81 4.92 -11.10
N THR A 40 8.69 4.35 -10.66
CA THR A 40 8.33 2.97 -10.99
C THR A 40 8.11 2.82 -12.50
N ASP A 41 8.67 1.77 -13.11
CA ASP A 41 8.50 1.42 -14.52
C ASP A 41 8.24 -0.08 -14.66
N GLY A 42 6.97 -0.49 -14.71
CA GLY A 42 6.59 -1.90 -14.67
C GLY A 42 7.06 -2.59 -13.38
N SER A 43 7.86 -3.65 -13.50
CA SER A 43 8.53 -4.29 -12.35
C SER A 43 9.86 -3.63 -11.97
N GLY A 44 10.33 -2.64 -12.74
CA GLY A 44 11.57 -1.90 -12.46
C GLY A 44 11.33 -0.56 -11.77
N VAL A 45 12.45 0.12 -11.49
CA VAL A 45 12.49 1.52 -11.06
C VAL A 45 13.55 2.24 -11.89
N LEU A 46 13.20 3.40 -12.41
CA LEU A 46 14.12 4.33 -13.05
C LEU A 46 14.53 5.39 -12.03
N CYS A 47 15.76 5.90 -12.12
CA CYS A 47 16.24 6.94 -11.22
C CYS A 47 16.99 8.05 -11.96
N SER A 48 17.08 9.21 -11.31
CA SER A 48 17.85 10.37 -11.74
C SER A 48 18.49 11.01 -10.51
N PRO A 49 19.83 11.09 -10.43
CA PRO A 49 20.80 10.56 -11.39
C PRO A 49 20.76 9.02 -11.49
N ALA A 50 21.19 8.45 -12.62
CA ALA A 50 21.01 7.03 -12.97
C ALA A 50 21.84 6.02 -12.16
N GLU A 51 22.66 6.49 -11.21
CA GLU A 51 23.66 5.69 -10.48
C GLU A 51 23.19 5.28 -9.07
N SER A 52 21.92 5.54 -8.72
CA SER A 52 21.40 5.17 -7.41
C SER A 52 21.32 3.65 -7.22
N TYR A 53 21.55 3.18 -5.98
CA TYR A 53 21.34 1.79 -5.61
C TYR A 53 19.83 1.47 -5.56
N LEU A 54 19.38 0.51 -6.38
CA LEU A 54 17.96 0.17 -6.57
C LEU A 54 17.57 -1.24 -6.10
N ALA A 55 18.48 -2.01 -5.49
CA ALA A 55 18.20 -3.42 -5.17
C ALA A 55 17.03 -3.60 -4.19
N CYS A 56 16.73 -2.58 -3.39
CA CYS A 56 15.60 -2.57 -2.45
C CYS A 56 14.26 -2.19 -3.13
N LEU A 57 14.32 -1.64 -4.34
CA LEU A 57 13.17 -1.13 -5.09
C LEU A 57 12.85 -1.96 -6.34
N ALA A 58 13.82 -2.67 -6.92
CA ALA A 58 13.68 -3.43 -8.15
C ALA A 58 14.45 -4.78 -8.11
N PRO A 59 13.90 -5.86 -8.71
CA PRO A 59 12.57 -5.93 -9.30
C PRO A 59 11.47 -5.92 -8.24
N CYS A 60 10.37 -5.23 -8.53
CA CYS A 60 9.22 -5.10 -7.65
C CYS A 60 8.10 -6.04 -8.11
N SER A 61 7.64 -6.90 -7.20
CA SER A 61 6.52 -7.84 -7.42
C SER A 61 5.17 -7.34 -6.89
N GLN A 62 5.14 -6.19 -6.23
CA GLN A 62 3.89 -5.60 -5.73
C GLN A 62 3.04 -5.13 -6.91
N GLU A 63 1.76 -5.48 -7.00
CA GLU A 63 0.93 -5.05 -8.13
C GLU A 63 0.46 -3.60 -7.97
N GLU A 64 -0.07 -3.26 -6.79
CA GLU A 64 -0.76 -1.99 -6.52
C GLU A 64 0.20 -0.81 -6.29
N ALA A 65 -0.18 0.37 -6.75
CA ALA A 65 0.67 1.56 -6.69
C ALA A 65 0.87 2.09 -5.26
N ASP A 66 -0.13 1.96 -4.39
CA ASP A 66 -0.09 2.37 -3.00
C ASP A 66 0.90 1.53 -2.19
N THR A 67 0.91 0.20 -2.35
CA THR A 67 1.90 -0.67 -1.70
C THR A 67 3.32 -0.37 -2.18
N ARG A 68 3.51 -0.14 -3.49
CA ARG A 68 4.81 0.29 -4.07
C ARG A 68 5.27 1.62 -3.49
N LEU A 69 4.36 2.54 -3.23
CA LEU A 69 4.68 3.83 -2.61
C LEU A 69 5.29 3.64 -1.21
N LEU A 70 4.78 2.68 -0.43
CA LEU A 70 5.36 2.35 0.89
C LEU A 70 6.72 1.66 0.77
N LEU A 71 6.99 0.92 -0.31
CA LEU A 71 8.33 0.39 -0.59
C LEU A 71 9.35 1.53 -0.82
N HIS A 72 8.97 2.56 -1.58
CA HIS A 72 9.80 3.77 -1.75
C HIS A 72 10.05 4.50 -0.43
N VAL A 73 9.05 4.57 0.46
CA VAL A 73 9.25 5.14 1.81
C VAL A 73 10.26 4.32 2.60
N ALA A 74 10.18 3.00 2.55
CA ALA A 74 11.11 2.12 3.26
C ALA A 74 12.56 2.27 2.75
N ASP A 75 12.76 2.36 1.43
CA ASP A 75 14.08 2.61 0.83
C ASP A 75 14.64 3.98 1.25
N ALA A 76 13.81 5.03 1.22
CA ALA A 76 14.24 6.36 1.66
C ALA A 76 14.69 6.37 3.13
N VAL A 77 13.95 5.70 4.02
CA VAL A 77 14.32 5.59 5.44
C VAL A 77 15.61 4.80 5.61
N GLN A 78 15.79 3.71 4.85
CA GLN A 78 17.03 2.92 4.87
C GLN A 78 18.24 3.74 4.39
N LYS A 79 18.04 4.68 3.46
CA LYS A 79 19.05 5.65 3.01
C LYS A 79 19.28 6.81 4.00
N GLY A 80 18.62 6.79 5.16
CA GLY A 80 18.81 7.76 6.24
C GLY A 80 17.83 8.94 6.21
N CYS A 81 16.80 8.92 5.36
CA CYS A 81 15.75 9.94 5.39
C CYS A 81 14.92 9.81 6.67
N LYS A 82 15.08 10.79 7.57
CA LYS A 82 14.33 10.85 8.84
C LYS A 82 12.89 11.26 8.67
N LYS A 83 12.64 12.24 7.79
CA LYS A 83 11.32 12.80 7.51
C LYS A 83 10.90 12.48 6.09
N VAL A 84 9.81 11.73 5.96
CA VAL A 84 9.25 11.33 4.67
C VAL A 84 7.82 11.86 4.54
N THR A 85 7.50 12.40 3.37
CA THR A 85 6.15 12.89 3.06
C THR A 85 5.60 12.17 1.84
N ILE A 86 4.43 11.56 1.99
CA ILE A 86 3.69 10.95 0.89
C ILE A 86 2.66 11.95 0.38
N ARG A 87 2.62 12.20 -0.93
CA ARG A 87 1.57 13.01 -1.57
C ARG A 87 0.53 12.10 -2.20
N THR A 88 -0.72 12.19 -1.75
CA THR A 88 -1.79 11.34 -2.29
C THR A 88 -3.18 11.96 -2.12
N VAL A 89 -4.15 11.49 -2.90
CA VAL A 89 -5.59 11.68 -2.66
C VAL A 89 -6.28 10.39 -2.24
N ASP A 90 -5.52 9.29 -2.25
CA ASP A 90 -6.00 7.95 -1.97
C ASP A 90 -5.95 7.66 -0.47
N THR A 91 -7.09 7.21 0.07
CA THR A 91 -7.22 6.88 1.48
C THR A 91 -6.51 5.57 1.83
N ASP A 92 -6.39 4.64 0.87
CA ASP A 92 -5.75 3.35 1.10
C ASP A 92 -4.25 3.52 1.39
N VAL A 93 -3.60 4.51 0.78
CA VAL A 93 -2.23 4.94 1.13
C VAL A 93 -2.11 5.39 2.59
N VAL A 94 -3.09 6.11 3.14
CA VAL A 94 -3.05 6.54 4.56
C VAL A 94 -3.17 5.33 5.49
N VAL A 95 -4.07 4.41 5.15
CA VAL A 95 -4.29 3.17 5.91
C VAL A 95 -3.02 2.31 5.91
N LEU A 96 -2.41 2.12 4.74
CA LEU A 96 -1.15 1.39 4.58
C LEU A 96 0.01 2.08 5.31
N ALA A 97 0.11 3.41 5.25
CA ALA A 97 1.14 4.15 5.97
C ALA A 97 1.08 3.93 7.48
N VAL A 98 -0.12 3.93 8.07
CA VAL A 98 -0.31 3.64 9.51
C VAL A 98 0.04 2.18 9.81
N ALA A 99 -0.43 1.24 8.99
CA ALA A 99 -0.18 -0.19 9.20
C ALA A 99 1.31 -0.57 9.05
N SER A 100 2.02 0.06 8.13
CA SER A 100 3.44 -0.21 7.88
C SER A 100 4.40 0.61 8.76
N PHE A 101 3.92 1.62 9.48
CA PHE A 101 4.76 2.57 10.21
C PHE A 101 5.76 1.88 11.14
N SER A 102 5.31 0.96 12.01
CA SER A 102 6.19 0.28 12.97
C SER A 102 7.24 -0.61 12.30
N LYS A 103 6.97 -1.09 11.08
CA LYS A 103 7.90 -1.92 10.31
C LYS A 103 8.93 -1.08 9.57
N ILE A 104 8.52 0.04 9.00
CA ILE A 104 9.39 0.96 8.28
C ILE A 104 10.23 1.79 9.27
N ALA A 105 9.65 2.13 10.41
CA ALA A 105 10.24 2.90 11.50
C ALA A 105 10.89 4.24 11.08
N PRO A 106 10.20 5.13 10.34
CA PRO A 106 10.69 6.50 10.12
C PRO A 106 10.58 7.34 11.39
N ASP A 107 11.45 8.36 11.54
CA ASP A 107 11.30 9.35 12.63
C ASP A 107 10.00 10.13 12.46
N GLU A 108 9.72 10.60 11.24
CA GLU A 108 8.51 11.33 10.89
C GLU A 108 7.95 10.88 9.53
N LEU A 109 6.75 10.29 9.55
CA LEU A 109 5.97 10.04 8.33
C LEU A 109 4.77 10.98 8.26
N TRP A 110 4.66 11.69 7.14
CA TRP A 110 3.58 12.62 6.83
C TRP A 110 2.83 12.18 5.57
N VAL A 111 1.52 12.43 5.53
CA VAL A 111 0.74 12.34 4.30
C VAL A 111 0.16 13.70 3.95
N ALA A 112 0.61 14.28 2.83
CA ALA A 112 -0.01 15.43 2.19
C ALA A 112 -1.24 14.96 1.41
N PHE A 113 -2.41 15.00 2.06
CA PHE A 113 -3.64 14.35 1.64
C PHE A 113 -4.65 15.33 1.01
N GLY A 114 -5.35 14.92 -0.05
CA GLY A 114 -6.47 15.69 -0.64
C GLY A 114 -6.03 16.74 -1.68
N VAL A 115 -6.95 17.59 -2.16
CA VAL A 115 -6.68 18.66 -3.14
C VAL A 115 -7.49 19.92 -2.81
N GLY A 116 -7.00 21.09 -3.25
CA GLY A 116 -7.70 22.36 -3.05
C GLY A 116 -8.04 22.62 -1.58
N SER A 117 -9.30 22.97 -1.30
CA SER A 117 -9.78 23.26 0.07
C SER A 117 -9.79 22.03 1.00
N SER A 118 -9.72 20.81 0.47
CA SER A 118 -9.66 19.57 1.26
C SER A 118 -8.23 19.14 1.61
N PHE A 119 -7.23 19.84 1.09
CA PHE A 119 -5.82 19.53 1.31
C PHE A 119 -5.45 19.68 2.79
N ARG A 120 -4.76 18.68 3.34
CA ARG A 120 -4.24 18.69 4.72
C ARG A 120 -3.03 17.79 4.88
N TYR A 121 -2.20 18.07 5.87
CA TYR A 121 -1.14 17.17 6.31
C TYR A 121 -1.66 16.25 7.41
N ILE A 122 -1.33 14.97 7.33
CA ILE A 122 -1.64 13.95 8.32
C ILE A 122 -0.33 13.44 8.90
N ALA A 123 -0.13 13.60 10.21
CA ALA A 123 1.01 13.07 10.95
C ALA A 123 0.77 11.58 11.29
N VAL A 124 1.34 10.67 10.51
CA VAL A 124 1.14 9.23 10.71
C VAL A 124 1.79 8.77 12.03
N HIS A 125 2.95 9.31 12.35
CA HIS A 125 3.69 9.03 13.58
C HIS A 125 2.88 9.39 14.84
N GLU A 126 2.12 10.49 14.82
CA GLU A 126 1.22 10.87 15.93
C GLU A 126 0.01 9.93 16.04
N ILE A 127 -0.58 9.53 14.89
CA ILE A 127 -1.68 8.56 14.88
C ILE A 127 -1.23 7.24 15.50
N VAL A 128 -0.07 6.74 15.10
CA VAL A 128 0.49 5.49 15.61
C VAL A 128 0.85 5.60 17.09
N ALA A 129 1.38 6.73 17.55
CA ALA A 129 1.71 6.96 18.96
C ALA A 129 0.49 6.88 19.89
N THR A 130 -0.71 7.20 19.38
CA THR A 130 -1.97 7.16 20.15
C THR A 130 -2.75 5.85 20.00
N MET A 131 -2.31 4.95 19.11
CA MET A 131 -3.06 3.74 18.76
C MET A 131 -2.30 2.47 19.13
N ASN A 132 -3.03 1.43 19.53
CA ASN A 132 -2.44 0.13 19.82
C ASN A 132 -1.72 -0.45 18.58
N PRO A 133 -0.49 -1.00 18.71
CA PRO A 133 0.27 -1.54 17.57
C PRO A 133 -0.47 -2.59 16.73
N THR A 134 -1.16 -3.54 17.37
CA THR A 134 -1.98 -4.55 16.68
C THR A 134 -3.16 -3.90 15.96
N LYS A 135 -3.73 -2.85 16.55
CA LYS A 135 -4.81 -2.08 15.92
C LYS A 135 -4.33 -1.34 14.67
N CYS A 136 -3.11 -0.77 14.69
CA CYS A 136 -2.47 -0.20 13.49
C CYS A 136 -2.32 -1.25 12.39
N LEU A 137 -1.76 -2.41 12.73
CA LEU A 137 -1.52 -3.50 11.77
C LEU A 137 -2.81 -4.02 11.11
N THR A 138 -3.92 -4.00 11.84
CA THR A 138 -5.22 -4.55 11.41
C THR A 138 -6.13 -3.55 10.69
N LEU A 139 -5.73 -2.29 10.54
CA LEU A 139 -6.50 -1.30 9.78
C LEU A 139 -6.82 -1.70 8.33
N PRO A 140 -5.91 -2.34 7.56
CA PRO A 140 -6.24 -2.82 6.22
C PRO A 140 -7.37 -3.86 6.23
N VAL A 141 -7.44 -4.71 7.27
CA VAL A 141 -8.55 -5.67 7.43
C VAL A 141 -9.85 -4.94 7.67
N LEU A 142 -9.89 -3.93 8.55
CA LEU A 142 -11.09 -3.10 8.72
C LEU A 142 -11.52 -2.45 7.40
N ARG A 143 -10.54 -1.92 6.64
CA ARG A 143 -10.80 -1.24 5.37
C ARG A 143 -11.47 -2.19 4.37
N ALA A 144 -10.94 -3.40 4.22
CA ALA A 144 -11.57 -4.45 3.40
C ALA A 144 -12.93 -4.89 3.99
N PHE A 145 -13.00 -5.17 5.29
CA PHE A 145 -14.20 -5.65 5.96
C PHE A 145 -15.40 -4.71 5.81
N THR A 146 -15.16 -3.40 5.71
CA THR A 146 -16.22 -2.37 5.62
C THR A 146 -16.56 -1.94 4.20
N GLY A 147 -15.95 -2.58 3.19
CA GLY A 147 -16.13 -2.25 1.78
C GLY A 147 -14.97 -1.43 1.22
N CYS A 148 -14.23 -2.01 0.28
CA CYS A 148 -13.30 -1.36 -0.64
C CYS A 148 -13.67 -1.70 -2.10
N ASP A 149 -12.80 -1.43 -3.06
CA ASP A 149 -13.12 -1.56 -4.49
C ASP A 149 -13.53 -2.98 -4.91
N THR A 150 -13.06 -4.00 -4.19
CA THR A 150 -13.28 -5.42 -4.50
C THR A 150 -14.31 -6.10 -3.62
N VAL A 151 -14.81 -5.44 -2.57
CA VAL A 151 -15.70 -6.03 -1.56
C VAL A 151 -16.86 -5.12 -1.20
N SER A 152 -18.05 -5.70 -1.07
CA SER A 152 -19.28 -4.97 -0.74
C SER A 152 -19.22 -4.34 0.65
N ALA A 153 -19.89 -3.19 0.81
CA ALA A 153 -20.08 -2.54 2.10
C ALA A 153 -21.34 -3.04 2.82
N PHE A 154 -21.37 -2.91 4.15
CA PHE A 154 -22.56 -3.18 4.96
C PHE A 154 -23.65 -2.13 4.70
N ALA A 155 -24.87 -2.59 4.41
CA ALA A 155 -26.00 -1.69 4.15
C ALA A 155 -26.28 -0.76 5.35
N GLY A 156 -26.32 0.55 5.09
CA GLY A 156 -26.58 1.57 6.11
C GLY A 156 -25.43 1.78 7.12
N ARG A 157 -24.26 1.17 6.92
CA ARG A 157 -23.10 1.30 7.81
C ARG A 157 -21.89 1.82 7.03
N GLY A 158 -21.41 3.00 7.42
CA GLY A 158 -20.20 3.59 6.87
C GLY A 158 -18.92 3.21 7.62
N LYS A 159 -17.77 3.58 7.05
CA LYS A 159 -16.45 3.37 7.65
C LYS A 159 -16.31 4.01 9.03
N LYS A 160 -16.89 5.21 9.22
CA LYS A 160 -16.92 5.89 10.52
C LYS A 160 -17.69 5.07 11.56
N THR A 161 -18.89 4.57 11.23
CA THR A 161 -19.67 3.76 12.17
C THR A 161 -18.96 2.45 12.51
N ALA A 162 -18.32 1.81 11.54
CA ALA A 162 -17.54 0.59 11.81
C ALA A 162 -16.33 0.85 12.70
N TRP A 163 -15.64 1.99 12.53
CA TRP A 163 -14.57 2.42 13.42
C TRP A 163 -15.04 2.65 14.86
N GLU A 164 -16.17 3.34 15.05
CA GLU A 164 -16.76 3.53 16.38
C GLU A 164 -17.16 2.21 17.04
N THR A 165 -17.74 1.28 16.28
CA THR A 165 -18.01 -0.07 16.75
C THR A 165 -16.73 -0.76 17.18
N TRP A 166 -15.67 -0.75 16.37
CA TRP A 166 -14.39 -1.37 16.74
C TRP A 166 -13.73 -0.74 17.97
N LYS A 167 -13.96 0.56 18.24
CA LYS A 167 -13.51 1.16 19.51
C LYS A 167 -14.28 0.62 20.72
N SER A 168 -15.54 0.26 20.54
CA SER A 168 -16.42 -0.26 21.60
C SER A 168 -16.21 -1.75 21.87
N PHE A 169 -15.71 -2.51 20.88
CA PHE A 169 -15.50 -3.96 20.94
C PHE A 169 -14.02 -4.30 20.69
N PRO A 170 -13.15 -4.24 21.71
CA PRO A 170 -11.71 -4.43 21.57
C PRO A 170 -11.30 -5.82 21.07
N GLU A 171 -12.10 -6.85 21.34
CA GLU A 171 -11.92 -8.24 20.91
C GLU A 171 -11.83 -8.40 19.38
N VAL A 172 -12.46 -7.48 18.64
CA VAL A 172 -12.40 -7.43 17.17
C VAL A 172 -10.95 -7.28 16.68
N THR A 173 -10.09 -6.63 17.46
CA THR A 173 -8.66 -6.51 17.13
C THR A 173 -7.99 -7.89 17.03
N GLY A 174 -8.32 -8.80 17.95
CA GLY A 174 -7.83 -10.18 17.94
C GLY A 174 -8.31 -10.91 16.69
N ALA A 175 -9.61 -10.83 16.39
CA ALA A 175 -10.19 -11.46 15.20
C ALA A 175 -9.57 -10.92 13.89
N PHE A 176 -9.37 -9.61 13.77
CA PHE A 176 -8.69 -9.04 12.60
C PHE A 176 -7.23 -9.47 12.51
N ASN A 177 -6.54 -9.59 13.64
CA ASN A 177 -5.16 -10.06 13.66
C ASN A 177 -5.06 -11.54 13.25
N GLU A 178 -6.02 -12.37 13.65
CA GLU A 178 -6.12 -13.75 13.16
C GLU A 178 -6.32 -13.78 11.64
N LEU A 179 -7.24 -12.95 11.11
CA LEU A 179 -7.48 -12.85 9.67
C LEU A 179 -6.24 -12.41 8.89
N LEU A 180 -5.46 -11.47 9.43
CA LEU A 180 -4.17 -11.06 8.83
C LEU A 180 -3.20 -12.23 8.68
N CYS A 181 -3.16 -13.12 9.68
CA CYS A 181 -2.25 -14.25 9.76
C CYS A 181 -2.75 -15.50 9.04
N MET A 182 -3.98 -15.49 8.49
CA MET A 182 -4.52 -16.67 7.81
C MET A 182 -3.83 -16.90 6.46
N PRO A 183 -3.34 -18.11 6.17
CA PRO A 183 -2.94 -18.49 4.82
C PRO A 183 -4.14 -18.41 3.88
N SER A 184 -3.94 -17.85 2.69
CA SER A 184 -4.94 -17.69 1.62
C SER A 184 -5.73 -18.97 1.30
N GLU A 185 -5.13 -20.15 1.46
CA GLU A 185 -5.76 -21.46 1.22
C GLU A 185 -6.83 -21.85 2.26
N ARG A 186 -6.73 -21.38 3.52
CA ARG A 186 -7.70 -21.72 4.59
C ARG A 186 -9.02 -20.96 4.49
N PHE A 187 -9.03 -19.84 3.78
CA PHE A 187 -10.26 -19.07 3.55
C PHE A 187 -11.23 -19.83 2.63
N GLN A 188 -10.69 -20.55 1.65
CA GLN A 188 -11.48 -21.37 0.73
C GLN A 188 -12.07 -22.60 1.42
N SER A 189 -11.30 -23.31 2.25
CA SER A 189 -11.78 -24.55 2.87
C SER A 189 -12.93 -24.37 3.88
N ARG A 190 -13.03 -23.21 4.54
CA ARG A 190 -14.18 -22.88 5.41
C ARG A 190 -15.42 -22.45 4.65
N LEU A 191 -15.26 -21.88 3.45
CA LEU A 191 -16.38 -21.53 2.57
C LEU A 191 -16.88 -22.73 1.76
N THR A 192 -16.03 -23.72 1.47
CA THR A 192 -16.39 -24.94 0.73
C THR A 192 -16.94 -26.06 1.61
N GLY A 193 -17.36 -25.77 2.85
CA GLY A 193 -18.08 -26.68 3.73
C GLY A 193 -19.52 -26.97 3.28
N ALA A 194 -19.78 -27.08 1.97
CA ALA A 194 -20.94 -27.70 1.35
C ALA A 194 -20.73 -27.78 -0.18
N GLY A 195 -20.49 -28.98 -0.70
CA GLY A 195 -20.62 -29.29 -2.14
C GLY A 195 -19.31 -29.35 -2.93
N GLN A 196 -18.88 -30.58 -3.25
CA GLN A 196 -17.78 -30.87 -4.17
C GLN A 196 -18.04 -30.35 -5.59
N ARG A 197 -17.05 -29.69 -6.22
CA ARG A 197 -16.73 -29.88 -7.64
C ARG A 197 -15.26 -29.55 -7.93
N LYS A 198 -14.66 -30.43 -8.75
CA LYS A 198 -13.23 -30.51 -9.10
C LYS A 198 -12.78 -29.39 -10.05
N GLN A 199 -11.57 -28.87 -9.72
CA GLN A 199 -10.44 -28.36 -10.52
C GLN A 199 -10.65 -27.44 -11.73
N LEU A 200 -9.83 -26.39 -11.81
CA LEU A 200 -8.72 -26.27 -12.79
C LEU A 200 -7.74 -25.16 -12.33
N GLY A 201 -6.47 -25.29 -12.75
CA GLY A 201 -5.28 -24.68 -12.14
C GLY A 201 -5.24 -23.15 -12.07
N GLY A 202 -4.54 -22.66 -11.05
CA GLY A 202 -4.23 -21.25 -10.83
C GLY A 202 -3.09 -21.13 -9.83
N SER A 203 -2.07 -20.38 -10.21
CA SER A 203 -0.81 -20.12 -9.52
C SER A 203 -0.97 -19.69 -8.05
N HIS A 204 -0.04 -20.17 -7.21
CA HIS A 204 0.14 -19.79 -5.81
C HIS A 204 0.06 -18.27 -5.59
N PHE A 205 -0.95 -17.83 -4.83
CA PHE A 205 -1.03 -16.50 -4.21
C PHE A 205 -0.71 -16.65 -2.72
N GLY A 206 0.49 -16.25 -2.32
CA GLY A 206 0.85 -16.04 -0.92
C GLY A 206 0.60 -14.58 -0.52
N PRO A 207 0.16 -14.29 0.72
CA PRO A 207 0.06 -12.92 1.20
C PRO A 207 1.47 -12.30 1.27
N LEU A 208 1.65 -11.16 0.59
CA LEU A 208 2.84 -10.33 0.71
C LEU A 208 2.87 -9.65 2.09
N TYR A 209 3.36 -10.40 3.08
CA TYR A 209 4.04 -9.81 4.22
C TYR A 209 5.52 -10.16 4.07
N LEU A 210 6.28 -9.20 3.52
CA LEU A 210 7.74 -9.11 3.50
C LEU A 210 8.44 -10.23 4.29
N ASN A 211 9.01 -11.17 3.53
CA ASN A 211 9.75 -12.36 3.95
C ASN A 211 10.42 -12.22 5.33
N HIS A 212 9.99 -13.05 6.28
CA HIS A 212 10.85 -13.45 7.39
C HIS A 212 12.03 -14.26 6.81
N GLN A 213 13.18 -13.61 6.65
CA GLN A 213 14.44 -14.34 6.74
C GLN A 213 15.21 -13.80 7.95
N ASN A 214 15.14 -14.57 9.02
CA ASN A 214 16.18 -14.58 10.04
C ASN A 214 17.52 -14.82 9.35
N ARG A 215 18.45 -13.87 9.49
CA ARG A 215 19.85 -14.20 9.63
C ARG A 215 20.29 -13.77 11.01
N ALA A 216 20.23 -14.73 11.93
CA ALA A 216 21.25 -14.84 12.95
C ALA A 216 22.60 -14.95 12.25
N MET A 217 23.57 -14.15 12.69
CA MET A 217 24.99 -14.49 12.66
C MET A 217 25.72 -13.54 13.61
N ASN A 218 26.19 -14.14 14.71
CA ASN A 218 27.39 -13.88 15.51
C ASN A 218 27.95 -12.46 15.57
#